data_AF-A0A485L7R0-F1
#
_entry.id   AF-A0A485L7R0-F1
#
_cell.length_a   1.000
_cell.length_b   1.000
_cell.length_c   1.000
_cell.angle_alpha   90.00
_cell.angle_beta   90.00
_cell.angle_gamma   90.00
#
_symmetry.space_group_name_H-M   'P 1'
#
loop_
_entity.id
_entity.type
_entity.pdbx_description
1 polymer ?
#
loop_
_entity_poly.entity_id
_entity_poly.type
_entity_poly.pdbx_seq_one_letter_code
_entity_poly.pdbx_strand_id
1 'polypeptide(L)'
;MLYREAAALVEDAAAYESRGEYERAAETFILAASGLESATDSEPDPKIQQLLRIKAREVESWGVNLYAWLEQGQPGTVPVRRAGSVLVVAETH
;
A
#
# COMPACT_ATOMS: atom_id res chain seq x y z
N MET A 1 10.66 1.40 -12.18
CA MET A 1 9.24 1.10 -12.42
C MET A 1 8.50 2.42 -12.55
N LEU A 2 7.57 2.54 -13.49
CA LEU A 2 6.75 3.75 -13.64
C LEU A 2 5.56 3.72 -12.66
N TYR A 3 5.06 4.89 -12.25
CA TYR A 3 3.90 5.00 -11.35
C TYR A 3 2.70 4.14 -11.80
N ARG A 4 2.40 4.12 -13.11
CA ARG A 4 1.29 3.32 -13.67
C ARG A 4 1.46 1.82 -13.43
N GLU A 5 2.69 1.32 -13.56
CA GLU A 5 2.98 -0.11 -13.33
C GLU A 5 2.79 -0.46 -11.85
N ALA A 6 3.28 0.41 -10.96
CA ALA A 6 3.08 0.24 -9.52
C ALA A 6 1.60 0.30 -9.12
N ALA A 7 0.82 1.21 -9.73
CA ALA A 7 -0.63 1.29 -9.50
C ALA A 7 -1.37 0.02 -9.97
N ALA A 8 -1.01 -0.53 -11.13
CA ALA A 8 -1.58 -1.78 -11.62
C ALA A 8 -1.30 -2.96 -10.66
N LEU A 9 -0.10 -3.01 -10.07
CA LEU A 9 0.22 -4.02 -9.05
C LEU A 9 -0.64 -3.88 -7.79
N VAL A 10 -1.00 -2.66 -7.37
CA VAL A 10 -1.94 -2.46 -6.25
C VAL A 10 -3.33 -3.03 -6.60
N GLU A 11 -3.80 -2.82 -7.83
CA GLU A 11 -5.08 -3.36 -8.30
C GLU A 11 -5.06 -4.89 -8.32
N ASP A 12 -3.99 -5.49 -8.84
CA ASP A 12 -3.79 -6.95 -8.85
C ASP A 12 -3.74 -7.53 -7.44
N ALA A 13 -2.98 -6.90 -6.53
CA ALA A 13 -2.90 -7.31 -5.13
C ALA A 13 -4.27 -7.31 -4.45
N ALA A 14 -5.07 -6.25 -4.67
CA ALA A 14 -6.44 -6.18 -4.16
C ALA A 14 -7.34 -7.28 -4.76
N ALA A 15 -7.17 -7.60 -6.05
CA ALA A 15 -7.89 -8.69 -6.69
C ALA A 15 -7.52 -10.06 -6.09
N TYR A 16 -6.24 -10.33 -5.85
CA TYR A 16 -5.79 -11.56 -5.16
C TYR A 16 -6.39 -11.66 -3.77
N GLU A 17 -6.36 -10.58 -2.99
CA GLU A 17 -6.93 -10.55 -1.64
C GLU A 17 -8.44 -10.85 -1.66
N SER A 18 -9.18 -10.27 -2.62
CA SER A 18 -10.62 -10.52 -2.78
C SER A 18 -10.97 -11.98 -3.12
N ARG A 19 -10.02 -12.72 -3.69
CA ARG A 19 -10.15 -14.16 -4.02
C ARG A 19 -9.65 -15.07 -2.90
N GLY A 20 -9.14 -14.50 -1.80
CA GLY A 20 -8.51 -15.26 -0.73
C GLY A 20 -7.09 -15.74 -1.03
N GLU A 21 -6.48 -15.27 -2.14
CA GLU A 21 -5.08 -15.55 -2.49
C GLU A 21 -4.14 -14.64 -1.66
N TYR A 22 -4.21 -14.75 -0.33
CA TYR A 22 -3.63 -13.77 0.60
C TYR A 22 -2.10 -13.69 0.56
N GLU A 23 -1.40 -14.82 0.41
CA GLU A 23 0.06 -14.85 0.31
C GLU A 23 0.54 -14.08 -0.94
N ARG A 24 -0.09 -14.38 -2.07
CA ARG A 24 0.16 -13.69 -3.34
C ARG A 24 -0.23 -12.21 -3.27
N ALA A 25 -1.32 -11.87 -2.59
CA ALA A 25 -1.73 -10.50 -2.36
C ALA A 25 -0.67 -9.73 -1.55
N ALA A 26 -0.17 -10.33 -0.47
CA ALA A 26 0.86 -9.74 0.39
C ALA A 26 2.16 -9.47 -0.39
N GLU A 27 2.66 -10.46 -1.14
CA GLU A 27 3.81 -10.32 -2.03
C GLU A 27 3.63 -9.17 -3.03
N THR A 28 2.44 -9.13 -3.67
CA THR A 28 2.14 -8.14 -4.71
C THR A 28 2.03 -6.73 -4.13
N PHE A 29 1.50 -6.56 -2.92
CA PHE A 29 1.50 -5.26 -2.23
C PHE A 29 2.93 -4.78 -1.93
N ILE A 30 3.81 -5.65 -1.43
CA ILE A 30 5.21 -5.25 -1.17
C ILE A 30 5.93 -4.85 -2.47
N LEU A 31 5.71 -5.60 -3.56
CA LEU A 31 6.24 -5.24 -4.87
C LEU A 31 5.71 -3.89 -5.37
N ALA A 32 4.41 -3.66 -5.22
CA ALA A 32 3.78 -2.39 -5.59
C ALA A 32 4.34 -1.20 -4.78
N ALA A 33 4.56 -1.38 -3.48
CA ALA A 33 5.16 -0.36 -2.62
C ALA A 33 6.58 0.00 -3.07
N SER A 34 7.41 -0.99 -3.37
CA SER A 34 8.75 -0.77 -3.93
C SER A 34 8.71 -0.03 -5.28
N GLY A 35 7.71 -0.35 -6.12
CA GLY A 35 7.42 0.37 -7.35
C GLY A 35 7.07 1.85 -7.13
N LEU A 36 6.26 2.15 -6.12
CA LEU A 36 5.89 3.53 -5.74
C LEU A 36 7.06 4.31 -5.15
N GLU A 37 7.93 3.67 -4.36
CA GLU A 37 9.18 4.31 -3.89
C GLU A 37 10.10 4.65 -5.06
N SER A 38 10.28 3.72 -6.00
CA SER A 38 11.07 3.98 -7.22
C SER A 38 10.50 5.13 -8.05
N ALA A 39 9.17 5.23 -8.13
CA ALA A 39 8.49 6.34 -8.80
C ALA A 39 8.69 7.67 -8.04
N THR A 40 8.75 7.63 -6.70
CA THR A 40 9.04 8.78 -5.85
C THR A 40 10.43 9.34 -6.16
N ASP A 41 11.44 8.49 -6.27
CA ASP A 41 12.83 8.91 -6.53
C ASP A 41 13.01 9.56 -7.91
N SER A 42 12.11 9.26 -8.85
CA SER A 42 12.15 9.76 -10.23
C SER A 42 11.28 11.01 -10.43
N GLU A 43 10.46 11.40 -9.46
CA GLU A 43 9.50 12.50 -9.57
C GLU A 43 10.17 13.86 -9.27
N PRO A 44 10.10 14.87 -10.16
CA PRO A 44 10.71 16.17 -9.91
C PRO A 44 9.93 17.09 -8.96
N ASP A 45 8.60 16.96 -8.83
CA ASP A 45 7.79 17.84 -7.99
C ASP A 45 7.77 17.36 -6.51
N PRO A 46 8.22 18.18 -5.54
CA PRO A 46 8.29 17.78 -4.13
C PRO A 46 6.94 17.42 -3.50
N LYS A 47 5.84 18.01 -3.95
CA LYS A 47 4.49 17.68 -3.46
C LYS A 47 4.06 16.31 -3.99
N ILE A 48 4.34 16.03 -5.26
CA ILE A 48 4.04 14.72 -5.86
C ILE A 48 4.92 13.64 -5.23
N GLN A 49 6.21 13.91 -5.02
CA GLN A 49 7.10 13.01 -4.26
C GLN A 49 6.51 12.65 -2.88
N GLN A 50 6.06 13.66 -2.13
CA GLN A 50 5.49 13.43 -0.80
C GLN A 50 4.22 12.56 -0.87
N LEU A 51 3.35 12.79 -1.85
CA LEU A 51 2.15 11.97 -2.05
C LEU A 51 2.51 10.52 -2.41
N LEU A 52 3.46 10.30 -3.31
CA LEU A 52 3.91 8.97 -3.70
C LEU A 52 4.53 8.22 -2.52
N ARG A 53 5.35 8.90 -1.70
CA ARG A 53 5.95 8.32 -0.49
C ARG A 53 4.90 7.90 0.54
N ILE A 54 3.87 8.72 0.76
CA ILE A 54 2.76 8.35 1.65
C ILE A 54 2.07 7.09 1.12
N LYS A 55 1.80 7.04 -0.18
CA LYS A 55 1.14 5.89 -0.81
C LYS A 55 1.99 4.62 -0.78
N ALA A 56 3.29 4.72 -1.01
CA ALA A 56 4.20 3.59 -0.90
C ALA A 56 4.14 2.96 0.50
N ARG A 57 4.22 3.79 1.55
CA ARG A 57 4.13 3.33 2.96
C ARG A 57 2.77 2.73 3.31
N GLU A 58 1.67 3.33 2.84
CA GLU A 58 0.34 2.76 3.03
C GLU A 58 0.25 1.37 2.41
N VAL A 59 0.69 1.22 1.16
CA VAL A 59 0.67 -0.06 0.42
C VAL A 59 1.59 -1.10 1.07
N GLU A 60 2.79 -0.72 1.49
CA GLU A 60 3.72 -1.59 2.20
C GLU A 60 3.09 -2.11 3.50
N SER A 61 2.46 -1.23 4.27
CA SER A 61 1.80 -1.61 5.52
C SER A 61 0.69 -2.65 5.30
N TRP A 62 0.00 -2.62 4.15
CA TRP A 62 -1.01 -3.62 3.82
C TRP A 62 -0.38 -4.99 3.61
N GLY A 63 0.71 -5.06 2.83
CA GLY A 63 1.45 -6.31 2.63
C GLY A 63 2.01 -6.89 3.93
N VAL A 64 2.67 -6.06 4.74
CA VAL A 64 3.25 -6.47 6.04
C VAL A 64 2.18 -6.96 7.00
N ASN A 65 1.06 -6.24 7.13
CA ASN A 65 -0.03 -6.65 8.02
C ASN A 65 -0.69 -7.95 7.56
N LEU A 66 -0.81 -8.15 6.24
CA LEU A 66 -1.37 -9.37 5.68
C LEU A 66 -0.44 -10.57 5.93
N TYR A 67 0.88 -10.40 5.80
CA TYR A 67 1.86 -11.41 6.20
C TYR A 67 1.78 -11.74 7.68
N ALA A 68 1.78 -10.74 8.55
CA ALA A 68 1.70 -10.96 9.99
C ALA A 68 0.42 -11.74 10.37
N TRP A 69 -0.69 -11.48 9.69
CA TRP A 69 -1.93 -12.23 9.86
C TRP A 69 -1.82 -13.69 9.35
N LEU A 70 -1.16 -13.91 8.22
CA LEU A 70 -0.87 -15.25 7.70
C LEU A 70 0.02 -16.06 8.64
N GLU A 71 1.10 -15.45 9.16
CA GLU A 71 2.05 -16.09 10.08
C GLU A 71 1.40 -16.51 11.41
N GLN A 72 0.39 -15.76 11.86
CA GLN A 72 -0.40 -16.08 13.05
C GLN A 72 -1.45 -17.20 12.82
N GLY A 73 -1.48 -17.80 11.63
CA GLY A 73 -2.45 -18.84 11.28
C GLY A 73 -3.83 -18.28 10.94
N GLN A 74 -3.89 -17.07 10.38
CA GLN A 74 -5.13 -16.42 9.95
C GLN A 74 -6.15 -16.20 11.08
N PRO A 75 -5.75 -15.57 12.20
CA PRO A 75 -6.65 -15.39 13.33
C PRO A 75 -7.77 -14.40 12.97
N GLY A 76 -9.03 -14.84 13.11
CA GLY A 76 -10.19 -13.96 13.01
C GLY A 76 -10.36 -13.28 11.64
N THR A 77 -10.74 -12.00 11.66
CA THR A 77 -11.00 -11.23 10.43
C THR A 77 -9.71 -10.78 9.75
N VAL A 78 -9.69 -10.83 8.41
CA VAL A 78 -8.62 -10.26 7.58
C VAL A 78 -8.36 -8.80 7.99
N PRO A 79 -7.09 -8.35 8.09
CA PRO A 79 -6.75 -6.98 8.49
C PRO A 79 -7.48 -5.92 7.65
N VAL A 80 -8.29 -5.09 8.30
CA VAL A 80 -9.05 -4.04 7.62
C VAL A 80 -8.14 -2.87 7.26
N ARG A 81 -8.16 -2.48 5.98
CA ARG A 81 -7.40 -1.33 5.45
C ARG A 81 -8.01 -0.02 5.97
N ARG A 82 -7.32 0.71 6.84
CA ARG A 82 -7.73 2.09 7.18
C ARG A 82 -7.27 3.02 6.04
N ALA A 83 -8.21 3.40 5.18
CA ALA A 83 -8.01 4.55 4.30
C ALA A 83 -8.15 5.83 5.13
N GLY A 84 -7.08 6.60 5.25
CA GLY A 84 -7.13 7.98 5.72
C GLY A 84 -6.90 8.15 7.22
N SER A 85 -5.77 8.75 7.54
CA SER A 85 -5.73 9.80 8.56
C SER A 85 -4.88 10.93 8.02
N VAL A 86 -5.41 11.64 7.01
CA VAL A 86 -5.00 13.03 6.81
C VAL A 86 -5.68 13.80 7.93
N LEU A 87 -4.96 14.01 9.03
CA LEU A 87 -5.31 15.03 10.00
C LEU A 87 -5.04 16.38 9.32
N VAL A 88 -6.00 16.86 8.53
CA VAL A 88 -6.07 18.29 8.25
C VAL A 88 -6.51 18.91 9.57
N VAL A 89 -5.55 19.40 10.34
CA VAL A 89 -5.86 20.27 11.48
C VAL A 89 -6.46 21.51 10.85
N ALA A 90 -7.79 21.59 10.87
CA ALA A 90 -8.50 22.81 10.55
C ALA A 90 -8.01 23.88 11.55
N GLU A 91 -7.61 25.03 11.01
CA GLU A 91 -7.21 26.21 11.76
C GLU A 91 -8.25 26.52 12.84
N THR A 92 -7.83 26.49 14.10
CA THR A 92 -8.59 27.07 15.20
C THR A 92 -8.02 28.46 15.52
N HIS A 93 -8.76 29.46 15.03
CA HIS A 93 -9.03 30.79 15.59
C HIS A 93 -7.88 31.79 15.71
#